data_AF-A0A839GRH9-F1
#
_entry.id   AF-A0A839GRH9-F1
#
_cell.length_a   1.000
_cell.length_b   1.000
_cell.length_c   1.000
_cell.angle_alpha   90.00
_cell.angle_beta   90.00
_cell.angle_gamma   90.00
#
_symmetry.space_group_name_H-M   'P 1'
#
loop_
_entity.id
_entity.type
_entity.pdbx_description
1 polymer ?
#
loop_
_entity_poly.entity_id
_entity_poly.type
_entity_poly.pdbx_seq_one_letter_code
_entity_poly.pdbx_strand_id
1 'polypeptide(L)'
;MEPVLHPLFQQLEEQRQFLSQWVSAASPAKQETKPAPDKWSAAQVLYHIGFIEQKVLEELQRRLASQKPLRPTSLKTWYRSVVLKLFLRLPLKFKAPKVVREVPSVAHVPAVLEQWQKTRVQLRALLEQFPVDLLNKEIFFHPIAGMLTLPQTLAFLHQHHRHHIPQLKKLLH
;
A
#
# COMPACT_ATOMS: atom_id res chain seq x y z
N MET A 1 -6.20 -12.46 15.19
CA MET A 1 -5.59 -12.39 13.85
C MET A 1 -5.05 -13.77 13.50
N GLU A 2 -5.35 -14.26 12.31
CA GLU A 2 -4.87 -15.55 11.82
C GLU A 2 -3.34 -15.63 11.74
N PRO A 3 -2.69 -16.77 12.10
CA PRO A 3 -1.23 -16.88 12.16
C PRO A 3 -0.51 -16.48 10.87
N VAL A 4 -1.11 -16.76 9.70
CA VAL A 4 -0.55 -16.41 8.39
C VAL A 4 -0.53 -14.89 8.12
N LEU A 5 -1.39 -14.13 8.78
CA LEU A 5 -1.52 -12.67 8.59
C LEU A 5 -0.59 -11.88 9.52
N HIS A 6 -0.25 -12.44 10.69
CA HIS A 6 0.57 -11.76 11.70
C HIS A 6 1.93 -11.26 11.18
N PRO A 7 2.79 -12.09 10.55
CA PRO A 7 4.07 -11.61 10.05
C PRO A 7 3.92 -10.60 8.91
N LEU A 8 2.88 -10.73 8.08
CA LEU A 8 2.62 -9.78 6.98
C LEU A 8 2.23 -8.41 7.54
N PHE A 9 1.41 -8.37 8.59
CA PHE A 9 1.05 -7.13 9.27
C PHE A 9 2.25 -6.48 9.96
N GLN A 10 3.07 -7.25 10.67
CA GLN A 10 4.28 -6.75 11.32
C GLN A 10 5.24 -6.11 10.30
N GLN A 11 5.53 -6.79 9.20
CA GLN A 11 6.38 -6.25 8.13
C GLN A 11 5.84 -4.93 7.57
N LEU A 12 4.53 -4.84 7.37
CA LEU A 12 3.90 -3.60 6.91
C LEU A 12 4.03 -2.48 7.95
N GLU A 13 3.99 -2.81 9.25
CA GLU A 13 4.04 -1.82 10.34
C GLU A 13 5.45 -1.28 10.53
N GLU A 14 6.44 -2.16 10.52
CA GLU A 14 7.85 -1.80 10.52
C GLU A 14 8.17 -0.87 9.34
N GLN A 15 7.67 -1.18 8.15
CA GLN A 15 7.86 -0.31 6.98
C GLN A 15 7.18 1.05 7.13
N ARG A 16 5.96 1.08 7.64
CA ARG A 16 5.25 2.34 7.86
C ARG A 16 6.03 3.21 8.84
N GLN A 17 6.49 2.65 9.96
CA GLN A 17 7.26 3.37 10.96
C GLN A 17 8.59 3.88 10.39
N PHE A 18 9.33 3.02 9.68
CA PHE A 18 10.57 3.39 9.01
C PHE A 18 10.38 4.55 8.03
N LEU A 19 9.40 4.45 7.13
CA LEU A 19 9.11 5.50 6.13
C LEU A 19 8.65 6.80 6.79
N SER A 20 7.80 6.68 7.81
CA SER A 20 7.29 7.83 8.58
C SER A 20 8.43 8.59 9.25
N GLN A 21 9.28 7.89 10.00
CA GLN A 21 10.43 8.46 10.70
C GLN A 21 11.43 9.07 9.73
N TRP A 22 11.73 8.38 8.63
CA TRP A 22 12.70 8.85 7.65
C TRP A 22 12.27 10.16 6.99
N VAL A 23 11.01 10.27 6.57
CA VAL A 23 10.50 11.50 5.95
C VAL A 23 10.33 12.61 7.00
N SER A 24 9.82 12.30 8.19
CA SER A 24 9.61 13.32 9.25
C SER A 24 10.91 13.90 9.81
N ALA A 25 12.02 13.14 9.77
CA ALA A 25 13.32 13.60 10.24
C ALA A 25 13.97 14.63 9.30
N ALA A 26 13.52 14.73 8.05
CA ALA A 26 14.02 15.75 7.11
C ALA A 26 13.44 17.14 7.43
N SER A 27 14.11 18.22 7.04
CA SER A 27 13.57 19.57 7.20
C SER A 27 12.30 19.77 6.36
N PRO A 28 11.37 20.67 6.75
CA PRO A 28 10.17 20.96 5.95
C PRO A 28 10.48 21.29 4.48
N ALA A 29 11.54 22.06 4.24
CA ALA A 29 12.02 22.36 2.89
C ALA A 29 12.38 21.09 2.10
N LYS A 30 13.11 20.13 2.69
CA LYS A 30 13.43 18.85 2.03
C LYS A 30 12.20 17.97 1.83
N GLN A 31 11.23 18.02 2.75
CA GLN A 31 9.98 17.25 2.64
C GLN A 31 9.14 17.73 1.44
N GLU A 32 9.06 19.05 1.23
CA GLU A 32 8.14 19.70 0.30
C GLU A 32 8.76 20.02 -1.07
N THR A 33 10.09 20.10 -1.17
CA THR A 33 10.77 20.42 -2.43
C THR A 33 10.50 19.36 -3.50
N LYS A 34 10.03 19.83 -4.67
CA LYS A 34 9.84 19.00 -5.86
C LYS A 34 11.09 19.12 -6.74
N PRO A 35 11.62 18.01 -7.29
CA PRO A 35 12.77 18.06 -8.19
C PRO A 35 12.41 18.65 -9.57
N ALA A 36 11.13 18.62 -9.95
CA ALA A 36 10.58 19.28 -11.13
C ALA A 36 9.06 19.48 -10.96
N PRO A 37 8.41 20.37 -11.74
CA PRO A 37 6.97 20.66 -11.61
C PRO A 37 6.06 19.42 -11.75
N ASP A 38 6.46 18.43 -12.55
CA ASP A 38 5.72 17.18 -12.84
C ASP A 38 6.14 16.00 -11.93
N LYS A 39 7.02 16.23 -10.95
CA LYS A 39 7.55 15.19 -10.06
C LYS A 39 7.05 15.40 -8.63
N TRP A 40 7.01 14.33 -7.85
CA TRP A 40 6.58 14.38 -6.46
C TRP A 40 7.71 14.77 -5.53
N SER A 41 7.37 15.57 -4.51
CA SER A 41 8.20 15.78 -3.31
C SER A 41 8.18 14.54 -2.41
N ALA A 42 9.04 14.52 -1.37
CA ALA A 42 9.06 13.40 -0.42
C ALA A 42 7.73 13.28 0.35
N ALA A 43 7.12 14.41 0.73
CA ALA A 43 5.81 14.43 1.37
C ALA A 43 4.70 13.87 0.47
N GLN A 44 4.74 14.18 -0.83
CA GLN A 44 3.81 13.64 -1.83
C GLN A 44 3.98 12.14 -2.06
N VAL A 45 5.22 11.64 -2.04
CA VAL A 45 5.49 10.20 -2.10
C VAL A 45 4.96 9.51 -0.84
N LEU A 46 5.20 10.06 0.35
CA LEU A 46 4.68 9.51 1.60
C LEU A 46 3.14 9.48 1.59
N TYR A 47 2.50 10.57 1.15
CA TYR A 47 1.05 10.64 0.95
C TYR A 47 0.57 9.51 0.05
N HIS A 48 1.20 9.32 -1.11
CA HIS A 48 0.80 8.28 -2.06
C HIS A 48 0.84 6.89 -1.42
N ILE A 49 1.89 6.57 -0.65
CA ILE A 49 2.01 5.27 0.01
C ILE A 49 0.85 5.03 0.98
N GLY A 50 0.59 5.97 1.88
CA GLY A 50 -0.54 5.86 2.81
C GLY A 50 -1.91 5.84 2.11
N PHE A 51 -2.07 6.62 1.05
CA PHE A 51 -3.30 6.67 0.26
C PHE A 51 -3.62 5.33 -0.43
N ILE A 52 -2.62 4.63 -0.97
CA ILE A 52 -2.83 3.29 -1.54
C ILE A 52 -3.27 2.30 -0.49
N GLU A 53 -2.66 2.30 0.70
CA GLU A 53 -3.09 1.44 1.81
C GLU A 53 -4.55 1.73 2.21
N GLN A 54 -4.92 3.01 2.28
CA GLN A 54 -6.30 3.42 2.56
C GLN A 54 -7.28 2.90 1.50
N LYS A 55 -6.98 3.06 0.21
CA LYS A 55 -7.85 2.60 -0.88
C LYS A 55 -8.01 1.08 -0.89
N VAL A 56 -6.95 0.35 -0.57
CA VAL A 56 -7.00 -1.11 -0.41
C VAL A 56 -7.91 -1.49 0.75
N LEU A 57 -7.76 -0.84 1.90
CA LEU A 57 -8.63 -1.06 3.07
C LEU A 57 -10.11 -0.80 2.73
N GLU A 58 -10.42 0.32 2.07
CA GLU A 58 -11.77 0.68 1.64
C GLU A 58 -12.38 -0.37 0.69
N GLU A 59 -11.60 -0.93 -0.26
CA GLU A 59 -12.03 -2.06 -1.10
C GLU A 59 -12.35 -3.29 -0.24
N LEU A 60 -11.43 -3.69 0.65
CA LEU A 60 -11.59 -4.89 1.47
C LEU A 60 -12.85 -4.79 2.34
N GLN A 61 -13.06 -3.65 3.00
CA GLN A 61 -14.26 -3.39 3.80
C GLN A 61 -15.53 -3.47 2.95
N ARG A 62 -15.57 -2.82 1.78
CA ARG A 62 -16.71 -2.89 0.86
C ARG A 62 -16.96 -4.31 0.38
N ARG A 63 -15.90 -5.04 0.04
CA ARG A 63 -16.01 -6.41 -0.46
C ARG A 63 -16.58 -7.34 0.60
N LEU A 64 -16.09 -7.25 1.84
CA LEU A 64 -16.61 -8.02 2.98
C LEU A 64 -18.06 -7.65 3.29
N ALA A 65 -18.38 -6.35 3.33
CA ALA A 65 -19.74 -5.87 3.59
C ALA A 65 -20.76 -6.30 2.52
N SER A 66 -20.30 -6.52 1.28
CA SER A 66 -21.19 -6.96 0.20
C SER A 66 -21.75 -8.37 0.40
N GLN A 67 -21.11 -9.22 1.22
CA GLN A 67 -21.45 -10.64 1.46
C GLN A 67 -21.63 -11.48 0.18
N LYS A 68 -21.18 -10.96 -0.98
CA LYS A 68 -21.24 -11.69 -2.24
C LYS A 68 -20.27 -12.86 -2.20
N PRO A 69 -20.65 -14.04 -2.75
CA PRO A 69 -19.77 -15.19 -2.79
C PRO A 69 -18.40 -14.86 -3.38
N LEU A 70 -17.33 -15.21 -2.66
CA LEU A 70 -15.97 -15.05 -3.12
C LEU A 70 -15.48 -16.32 -3.81
N ARG A 71 -14.78 -16.13 -4.92
CA ARG A 71 -14.20 -17.25 -5.67
C ARG A 71 -12.95 -17.76 -4.94
N PRO A 72 -12.71 -19.09 -4.94
CA PRO A 72 -11.44 -19.62 -4.47
C PRO A 72 -10.30 -19.10 -5.35
N THR A 73 -9.13 -18.94 -4.74
CA THR A 73 -7.90 -18.59 -5.47
C THR A 73 -7.58 -19.66 -6.51
N SER A 74 -7.00 -19.23 -7.63
CA SER A 74 -6.58 -20.09 -8.73
C SER A 74 -5.07 -20.06 -8.91
N LEU A 75 -4.51 -21.05 -9.62
CA LEU A 75 -3.09 -21.03 -10.02
C LEU A 75 -2.73 -19.76 -10.81
N LYS A 76 -3.68 -19.27 -11.62
CA LYS A 76 -3.54 -18.01 -12.36
C LYS A 76 -3.37 -16.81 -11.42
N THR A 77 -4.14 -16.77 -10.35
CA THR A 77 -4.09 -15.73 -9.31
C THR A 77 -2.76 -15.76 -8.55
N TRP A 78 -2.28 -16.96 -8.21
CA TRP A 78 -0.95 -17.13 -7.64
C TRP A 78 0.15 -16.62 -8.57
N TYR A 79 0.15 -17.03 -9.84
CA TYR A 79 1.15 -16.59 -10.83
C TYR A 79 1.14 -15.06 -11.01
N ARG A 80 -0.04 -14.45 -11.14
CA ARG A 80 -0.21 -12.99 -11.25
C ARG A 80 0.36 -12.25 -10.04
N SER A 81 0.18 -12.77 -8.82
CA SER A 81 0.78 -12.20 -7.62
C SER A 81 2.31 -12.25 -7.66
N VAL A 82 2.89 -13.35 -8.12
CA VAL A 82 4.36 -13.49 -8.27
C VAL A 82 4.90 -12.49 -9.30
N VAL A 83 4.25 -12.39 -10.47
CA VAL A 83 4.64 -11.43 -11.52
C VAL A 83 4.55 -10.00 -11.01
N LEU A 84 3.48 -9.64 -10.27
CA LEU A 84 3.35 -8.31 -9.67
C LEU A 84 4.49 -7.99 -8.70
N LYS A 85 4.85 -8.96 -7.83
CA LYS A 85 5.98 -8.79 -6.90
C LYS A 85 7.28 -8.55 -7.64
N LEU A 86 7.55 -9.28 -8.72
CA LEU A 86 8.75 -9.08 -9.53
C LEU A 86 8.73 -7.70 -10.22
N PHE A 87 7.60 -7.34 -10.81
CA PHE A 87 7.43 -6.06 -11.49
C PHE A 87 7.71 -4.87 -10.56
N LEU A 88 7.20 -4.90 -9.32
CA LEU A 88 7.43 -3.84 -8.33
C LEU A 88 8.89 -3.74 -7.85
N ARG A 89 9.71 -4.78 -8.05
CA ARG A 89 11.15 -4.75 -7.73
C ARG A 89 11.99 -4.14 -8.85
N LEU A 90 11.46 -4.07 -10.06
CA LEU A 90 12.17 -3.52 -11.21
C LEU A 90 11.96 -1.99 -11.27
N PRO A 91 12.95 -1.21 -11.74
CA PRO A 91 12.84 0.25 -11.89
C PRO A 91 12.03 0.65 -13.13
N LEU A 92 10.91 -0.05 -13.40
CA LEU A 92 10.08 0.17 -14.58
C LEU A 92 9.11 1.32 -14.33
N LYS A 93 9.06 2.27 -15.27
CA LYS A 93 8.10 3.38 -15.22
C LYS A 93 6.71 2.84 -15.55
N PHE A 94 5.79 2.91 -14.60
CA PHE A 94 4.41 2.47 -14.80
C PHE A 94 3.43 3.65 -14.88
N LYS A 95 2.51 3.57 -15.83
CA LYS A 95 1.36 4.48 -15.93
C LYS A 95 0.26 4.00 -14.99
N ALA A 96 0.32 4.39 -13.71
CA ALA A 96 -0.71 4.06 -12.72
C ALA A 96 -2.13 4.52 -13.15
N PRO A 97 -3.22 3.85 -12.78
CA PRO A 97 -4.57 4.35 -13.06
C PRO A 97 -4.82 5.76 -12.50
N LYS A 98 -5.71 6.55 -13.13
CA LYS A 98 -5.97 7.95 -12.71
C LYS A 98 -6.34 8.06 -11.22
N VAL A 99 -7.21 7.16 -10.74
CA VAL A 99 -7.70 7.12 -9.34
C VAL A 99 -6.59 6.97 -8.28
N VAL A 100 -5.44 6.39 -8.64
CA VAL A 100 -4.29 6.23 -7.74
C VAL A 100 -3.17 7.24 -8.00
N ARG A 101 -3.33 8.12 -9.00
CA ARG A 101 -2.41 9.24 -9.28
C ARG A 101 -2.82 10.54 -8.61
N GLU A 102 -3.99 10.59 -8.00
CA GLU A 102 -4.50 11.77 -7.31
C GLU A 102 -3.67 12.00 -6.04
N VAL A 103 -2.57 12.73 -6.21
CA VAL A 103 -1.72 13.24 -5.14
C VAL A 103 -1.95 14.74 -5.07
N PRO A 104 -2.28 15.30 -3.89
CA PRO A 104 -2.54 16.72 -3.77
C PRO A 104 -1.31 17.53 -4.15
N SER A 105 -1.52 18.74 -4.67
CA SER A 105 -0.44 19.65 -5.06
C SER A 105 0.51 19.95 -3.89
N VAL A 106 -0.02 19.95 -2.67
CA VAL A 106 0.69 20.11 -1.41
C VAL A 106 0.32 18.96 -0.48
N ALA A 107 1.31 18.37 0.19
CA ALA A 107 1.11 17.34 1.20
C ALA A 107 1.89 17.73 2.46
N HIS A 108 1.20 17.76 3.60
CA HIS A 108 1.82 18.07 4.89
C HIS A 108 2.10 16.77 5.65
N VAL A 109 3.36 16.51 5.95
CA VAL A 109 3.80 15.24 6.57
C VAL A 109 3.01 14.91 7.85
N PRO A 110 2.78 15.83 8.82
CA PRO A 110 2.00 15.50 10.02
C PRO A 110 0.59 14.94 9.72
N ALA A 111 -0.14 15.56 8.79
CA ALA A 111 -1.47 15.11 8.39
C ALA A 111 -1.43 13.75 7.67
N VAL A 112 -0.40 13.52 6.84
CA VAL A 112 -0.18 12.23 6.17
C VAL A 112 0.05 11.13 7.21
N LEU A 113 0.87 11.38 8.23
CA LEU A 113 1.18 10.43 9.28
C LEU A 113 -0.05 10.09 10.12
N GLU A 114 -0.84 11.09 10.50
CA GLU A 114 -2.09 10.90 11.24
C GLU A 114 -3.07 10.03 10.44
N GLN A 115 -3.29 10.36 9.16
CA GLN A 115 -4.19 9.60 8.31
C GLN A 115 -3.71 8.16 8.11
N TRP A 116 -2.41 7.96 7.86
CA TRP A 116 -1.87 6.61 7.68
C TRP A 116 -1.91 5.79 8.99
N GLN A 117 -1.69 6.42 10.14
CA GLN A 117 -1.90 5.77 11.45
C GLN A 117 -3.35 5.31 11.63
N LYS A 118 -4.33 6.15 11.26
CA LYS A 118 -5.75 5.79 11.31
C LYS A 118 -6.07 4.60 10.39
N THR A 119 -5.60 4.65 9.15
CA THR A 119 -5.72 3.51 8.21
C THR A 119 -5.11 2.24 8.79
N ARG A 120 -3.96 2.35 9.44
CA ARG A 120 -3.28 1.19 10.03
C ARG A 120 -4.05 0.55 11.18
N VAL A 121 -4.62 1.37 12.07
CA VAL A 121 -5.48 0.87 13.17
C VAL A 121 -6.69 0.14 12.60
N GLN A 122 -7.33 0.69 11.57
CA GLN A 122 -8.48 0.06 10.92
C GLN A 122 -8.10 -1.22 10.18
N LEU A 123 -6.95 -1.24 9.50
CA LEU A 123 -6.42 -2.44 8.86
C LEU A 123 -6.17 -3.54 9.89
N ARG A 124 -5.54 -3.21 11.04
CA ARG A 124 -5.33 -4.17 12.12
C ARG A 124 -6.65 -4.78 12.59
N ALA A 125 -7.66 -3.95 12.86
CA ALA A 125 -8.97 -4.42 13.29
C ALA A 125 -9.63 -5.35 12.25
N LEU A 126 -9.54 -5.00 10.96
CA LEU A 126 -10.04 -5.86 9.87
C LEU A 126 -9.32 -7.22 9.86
N LEU A 127 -7.99 -7.24 10.00
CA LEU A 127 -7.20 -8.47 9.99
C LEU A 127 -7.42 -9.33 11.24
N GLU A 128 -7.71 -8.71 12.39
CA GLU A 128 -8.04 -9.41 13.63
C GLU A 128 -9.38 -10.15 13.55
N GLN A 129 -10.33 -9.59 12.81
CA GLN A 129 -11.69 -10.12 12.62
C GLN A 129 -11.89 -10.86 11.30
N PHE A 130 -10.81 -11.06 10.51
CA PHE A 130 -10.94 -11.61 9.16
C PHE A 130 -11.33 -13.09 9.20
N PRO A 131 -12.40 -13.53 8.49
CA PRO A 131 -12.82 -14.92 8.52
C PRO A 131 -11.79 -15.86 7.89
N VAL A 132 -11.46 -16.94 8.61
CA VAL A 132 -10.44 -17.92 8.20
C VAL A 132 -10.78 -18.61 6.87
N ASP A 133 -12.07 -18.87 6.61
CA ASP A 133 -12.59 -19.51 5.40
C ASP A 133 -12.44 -18.61 4.16
N LEU A 134 -12.19 -17.32 4.36
CA LEU A 134 -11.97 -16.35 3.28
C LEU A 134 -10.49 -16.14 2.94
N LEU A 135 -9.55 -16.71 3.71
CA LEU A 135 -8.10 -16.51 3.49
C LEU A 135 -7.62 -16.97 2.10
N ASN A 136 -8.23 -18.02 1.56
CA ASN A 136 -7.92 -18.56 0.25
C ASN A 136 -8.83 -18.02 -0.87
N LYS A 137 -9.61 -16.97 -0.59
CA LYS A 137 -10.56 -16.39 -1.54
C LYS A 137 -10.03 -15.12 -2.18
N GLU A 138 -10.46 -14.91 -3.41
CA GLU A 138 -10.22 -13.70 -4.18
C GLU A 138 -11.07 -12.54 -3.62
N ILE A 139 -10.41 -11.54 -3.03
CA ILE A 139 -11.07 -10.49 -2.26
C ILE A 139 -10.69 -9.07 -2.69
N PHE A 140 -9.55 -8.88 -3.34
CA PHE A 140 -9.11 -7.56 -3.78
C PHE A 140 -8.78 -7.57 -5.27
N PHE A 141 -9.28 -6.59 -6.02
CA PHE A 141 -8.93 -6.41 -7.42
C PHE A 141 -7.77 -5.41 -7.56
N HIS A 142 -6.60 -5.89 -7.97
CA HIS A 142 -5.49 -5.04 -8.37
C HIS A 142 -5.55 -4.73 -9.87
N PRO A 143 -5.37 -3.46 -10.32
CA PRO A 143 -5.53 -3.08 -11.73
C PRO A 143 -4.68 -3.87 -12.74
N ILE A 144 -3.47 -4.27 -12.34
CA ILE A 144 -2.54 -5.06 -13.17
C ILE A 144 -2.70 -6.57 -12.93
N ALA A 145 -2.57 -7.02 -11.67
CA ALA A 145 -2.56 -8.42 -11.31
C ALA A 145 -3.96 -9.07 -11.29
N GLY A 146 -5.04 -8.30 -11.40
CA GLY A 146 -6.39 -8.79 -11.21
C GLY A 146 -6.67 -9.16 -9.76
N MET A 147 -7.51 -10.18 -9.55
CA MET A 147 -7.91 -10.60 -8.21
C MET A 147 -6.72 -11.13 -7.40
N LEU A 148 -6.70 -10.81 -6.11
CA LEU A 148 -5.71 -11.25 -5.12
C LEU A 148 -6.43 -11.75 -3.86
N THR A 149 -5.80 -12.71 -3.18
CA THR A 149 -6.19 -13.10 -1.81
C THR A 149 -5.69 -12.08 -0.79
N LEU A 150 -6.23 -12.11 0.44
CA LEU A 150 -5.80 -11.19 1.49
C LEU A 150 -4.27 -11.26 1.75
N PRO A 151 -3.64 -12.44 1.93
CA PRO A 151 -2.18 -12.51 2.08
C PRO A 151 -1.41 -11.93 0.88
N GLN A 152 -1.92 -12.12 -0.34
CA GLN A 152 -1.30 -11.55 -1.54
C GLN A 152 -1.43 -10.02 -1.59
N THR A 153 -2.57 -9.48 -1.14
CA THR A 153 -2.81 -8.04 -1.03
C THR A 153 -1.88 -7.38 -0.02
N LEU A 154 -1.69 -7.98 1.16
CA LEU A 154 -0.72 -7.47 2.16
C LEU A 154 0.71 -7.53 1.61
N ALA A 155 1.07 -8.61 0.93
CA ALA A 155 2.37 -8.73 0.28
C ALA A 155 2.55 -7.69 -0.86
N PHE A 156 1.49 -7.35 -1.57
CA PHE A 156 1.49 -6.27 -2.57
C PHE A 156 1.78 -4.92 -1.92
N LEU A 157 1.07 -4.55 -0.85
CA LEU A 157 1.30 -3.30 -0.12
C LEU A 157 2.77 -3.21 0.33
N HIS A 158 3.30 -4.28 0.89
CA HIS A 158 4.69 -4.33 1.34
C HIS A 158 5.70 -4.13 0.19
N GLN A 159 5.44 -4.70 -1.00
CA GLN A 159 6.30 -4.45 -2.16
C GLN A 159 6.11 -3.03 -2.72
N HIS A 160 4.89 -2.48 -2.68
CA HIS A 160 4.59 -1.12 -3.11
C HIS A 160 5.33 -0.09 -2.24
N HIS A 161 5.35 -0.26 -0.92
CA HIS A 161 6.14 0.59 -0.02
C HIS A 161 7.63 0.56 -0.40
N ARG A 162 8.18 -0.64 -0.62
CA ARG A 162 9.59 -0.83 -1.00
C ARG A 162 9.92 -0.22 -2.35
N HIS A 163 8.98 -0.27 -3.31
CA HIS A 163 9.16 0.31 -4.64
C HIS A 163 9.45 1.82 -4.57
N HIS A 164 8.89 2.53 -3.57
CA HIS A 164 9.09 3.95 -3.39
C HIS A 164 10.33 4.34 -2.56
N ILE A 165 11.01 3.39 -1.90
CA ILE A 165 12.24 3.67 -1.12
C ILE A 165 13.33 4.33 -1.99
N PRO A 166 13.66 3.82 -3.21
CA PRO A 166 14.66 4.48 -4.06
C PRO A 166 14.27 5.91 -4.47
N GLN A 167 12.98 6.19 -4.60
CA GLN A 167 12.49 7.53 -4.90
C GLN A 167 12.71 8.47 -3.71
N LEU A 168 12.31 8.04 -2.50
CA LEU A 168 12.55 8.80 -1.27
C LEU A 168 14.04 9.02 -1.02
N LYS A 169 14.88 8.02 -1.30
CA LYS A 169 16.34 8.14 -1.19
C LYS A 169 16.87 9.30 -2.02
N LYS A 170 16.43 9.43 -3.28
CA LYS A 170 16.86 10.51 -4.19
C LYS A 170 16.33 11.88 -3.78
N LEU A 171 15.20 11.95 -3.08
CA LEU A 171 14.57 13.20 -2.67
C LEU A 171 15.14 13.73 -1.34
N LEU A 172 15.56 12.83 -0.45
CA LEU A 172 15.98 13.18 0.92
C LEU A 172 17.50 13.23 1.11
N HIS A 173 18.27 12.57 0.24
CA HIS A 173 19.73 12.67 0.25
C HIS A 173 20.17 14.04 -0.29
#